data_AF-A0A1Q8BQL7-F1
#
_entry.id   AF-A0A1Q8BQL7-F1
#
_cell.length_a   1.000
_cell.length_b   1.000
_cell.length_c   1.000
_cell.angle_alpha   90.00
_cell.angle_beta   90.00
_cell.angle_gamma   90.00
#
_symmetry.space_group_name_H-M   'P 1'
#
loop_
_entity.id
_entity.type
_entity.pdbx_description
1 polymer ?
#
loop_
_entity_poly.entity_id
_entity_poly.type
_entity_poly.pdbx_seq_one_letter_code
_entity_poly.pdbx_strand_id
1 'polypeptide(L)'
;MTTGIEPTFSDGRVMARPADPEPFLLRVEATEPGVRLDDWIRANHERLTAELYRHGALHLRGFAVHDPEEFGAAARAFSPQLLDYVERAAPRTEVADKVFTSTELSEDQWIAFHHERLPRHPRPPTLPRRPPNPRGDVRPVRQPPARRPVERVTRAALLGSGRSGPERA
;
A
#
# COMPACT_ATOMS: atom_id res chain seq x y z
N MET A 1 -29.83 1.92 11.77
CA MET A 1 -29.26 3.25 12.08
C MET A 1 -27.86 3.28 11.48
N THR A 2 -27.71 3.92 10.32
CA THR A 2 -26.40 4.04 9.65
C THR A 2 -25.64 5.13 10.39
N THR A 3 -24.62 4.76 11.16
CA THR A 3 -23.71 5.75 11.76
C THR A 3 -23.00 6.46 10.62
N GLY A 4 -23.44 7.67 10.29
CA GLY A 4 -22.84 8.48 9.24
C GLY A 4 -21.41 8.80 9.65
N ILE A 5 -20.44 8.28 8.89
CA ILE A 5 -19.06 8.72 9.01
C ILE A 5 -19.01 10.09 8.34
N GLU A 6 -18.97 11.14 9.16
CA GLU A 6 -18.86 12.53 8.70
C GLU A 6 -17.54 12.77 7.94
N PRO A 7 -17.55 13.66 6.94
CA PRO A 7 -16.35 13.97 6.18
C PRO A 7 -15.30 14.67 7.06
N THR A 8 -14.05 14.22 6.96
CA THR A 8 -12.90 14.87 7.60
C THR A 8 -12.63 16.24 6.99
N PHE A 9 -12.77 16.36 5.67
CA PHE A 9 -12.72 17.65 4.97
C PHE A 9 -13.41 17.57 3.60
N SER A 10 -13.78 18.73 3.05
CA SER A 10 -14.17 18.88 1.65
C SER A 10 -13.77 20.27 1.14
N ASP A 11 -13.37 20.37 -0.12
CA ASP A 11 -13.03 21.62 -0.81
C ASP A 11 -13.87 21.86 -2.09
N GLY A 12 -15.05 21.23 -2.15
CA GLY A 12 -16.00 21.34 -3.27
C GLY A 12 -15.69 20.39 -4.44
N ARG A 13 -14.41 20.15 -4.73
CA ARG A 13 -13.96 19.24 -5.80
C ARG A 13 -13.44 17.91 -5.28
N VAL A 14 -13.10 17.85 -3.99
CA VAL A 14 -12.69 16.65 -3.28
C VAL A 14 -13.41 16.55 -1.94
N MET A 15 -13.71 15.31 -1.54
CA MET A 15 -14.27 14.96 -0.25
C MET A 15 -13.44 13.85 0.40
N ALA A 16 -13.14 13.99 1.68
CA ALA A 16 -12.44 12.97 2.46
C ALA A 16 -13.28 12.49 3.63
N ARG A 17 -13.31 11.17 3.85
CA ARG A 17 -14.02 10.52 4.95
C ARG A 17 -13.34 9.22 5.37
N PRO A 18 -13.38 8.84 6.66
CA PRO A 18 -12.93 7.52 7.08
C PRO A 18 -13.63 6.41 6.28
N ALA A 19 -12.90 5.37 5.92
CA ALA A 19 -13.46 4.23 5.19
C ALA A 19 -14.32 3.34 6.10
N ASP A 20 -13.97 3.27 7.39
CA ASP A 20 -14.57 2.41 8.40
C ASP A 20 -14.67 3.17 9.75
N PRO A 21 -15.46 2.69 10.71
CA PRO A 21 -15.60 3.31 12.04
C PRO A 21 -14.29 3.37 12.84
N GLU A 22 -13.39 2.41 12.62
CA GLU A 22 -12.00 2.49 13.10
C GLU A 22 -11.16 3.16 12.01
N PRO A 23 -10.71 4.42 12.20
CA PRO A 23 -10.31 5.26 11.09
C PRO A 23 -8.85 5.04 10.69
N PHE A 24 -8.44 3.80 10.37
CA PHE A 24 -7.07 3.51 9.89
C PHE A 24 -6.87 3.85 8.40
N LEU A 25 -7.98 4.08 7.68
CA LEU A 25 -7.98 4.38 6.27
C LEU A 25 -8.84 5.61 6.00
N LEU A 26 -8.23 6.66 5.46
CA LEU A 26 -8.96 7.82 4.95
C LEU A 26 -9.19 7.66 3.46
N ARG A 27 -10.46 7.67 3.05
CA ARG A 27 -10.84 7.69 1.63
C ARG A 27 -10.98 9.14 1.18
N VAL A 28 -10.26 9.50 0.12
CA VAL A 28 -10.22 10.83 -0.48
C VAL A 28 -10.73 10.70 -1.92
N GLU A 29 -11.92 11.22 -2.18
CA GLU A 29 -12.64 11.07 -3.45
C GLU A 29 -12.76 12.41 -4.16
N ALA A 30 -12.28 12.49 -5.41
CA ALA A 30 -12.65 13.60 -6.30
C ALA A 30 -14.14 13.49 -6.64
N THR A 31 -14.86 14.59 -6.45
CA THR A 31 -16.31 14.70 -6.69
C THR A 31 -16.63 15.20 -8.09
N GLU A 32 -15.62 15.69 -8.81
CA GLU A 32 -15.71 16.16 -10.19
C GLU A 32 -14.77 15.36 -11.11
N PRO A 33 -15.17 15.11 -12.37
CA PRO A 33 -14.27 14.51 -13.35
C PRO A 33 -13.13 15.48 -13.71
N GLY A 34 -11.99 14.92 -14.11
CA GLY A 34 -10.86 15.71 -14.64
C GLY A 34 -9.96 16.37 -13.59
N VAL A 35 -10.16 16.10 -12.30
CA VAL A 35 -9.24 16.57 -11.25
C VAL A 35 -7.92 15.79 -11.38
N ARG A 36 -6.86 16.46 -11.87
CA ARG A 36 -5.52 15.88 -11.94
C ARG A 36 -4.96 15.60 -10.55
N LEU A 37 -4.54 14.36 -10.32
CA LEU A 37 -4.15 13.92 -8.99
C LEU A 37 -2.86 14.60 -8.51
N ASP A 38 -1.86 14.72 -9.37
CA ASP A 38 -0.55 15.25 -9.02
C ASP A 38 -0.61 16.73 -8.63
N ASP A 39 -1.36 17.54 -9.39
CA ASP A 39 -1.60 18.94 -9.06
C ASP A 39 -2.34 19.10 -7.73
N TRP A 40 -3.37 18.28 -7.51
CA TRP A 40 -4.13 18.33 -6.27
C TRP A 40 -3.28 17.90 -5.06
N ILE A 41 -2.41 16.88 -5.20
CA ILE A 41 -1.48 16.48 -4.15
C ILE A 41 -0.52 17.63 -3.82
N ARG A 42 0.07 18.30 -4.81
CA ARG A 42 1.00 19.43 -4.57
C ARG A 42 0.32 20.55 -3.79
N ALA A 43 -0.90 20.90 -4.16
CA ALA A 43 -1.69 21.94 -3.49
C ALA A 43 -2.10 21.57 -2.05
N ASN A 44 -2.12 20.28 -1.70
CA ASN A 44 -2.64 19.78 -0.43
C ASN A 44 -1.64 18.92 0.36
N HIS A 45 -0.35 19.03 0.04
CA HIS A 45 0.69 18.13 0.53
C HIS A 45 0.74 18.06 2.06
N GLU A 46 0.73 19.21 2.73
CA GLU A 46 0.78 19.29 4.19
C GLU A 46 -0.46 18.65 4.84
N ARG A 47 -1.65 18.91 4.28
CA ARG A 47 -2.91 18.32 4.72
C ARG A 47 -2.88 16.81 4.57
N LEU A 48 -2.48 16.29 3.41
CA LEU A 48 -2.37 14.86 3.16
C LEU A 48 -1.35 14.19 4.08
N THR A 49 -0.23 14.85 4.36
CA THR A 49 0.79 14.35 5.29
C THR A 49 0.23 14.26 6.72
N ALA A 50 -0.48 15.27 7.18
CA ALA A 50 -1.13 15.27 8.50
C ALA A 50 -2.19 14.16 8.61
N GLU A 51 -3.02 13.99 7.58
CA GLU A 51 -4.03 12.94 7.57
C GLU A 51 -3.43 11.53 7.47
N LEU A 52 -2.37 11.35 6.68
CA LEU A 52 -1.63 10.10 6.65
C LEU A 52 -1.06 9.74 8.03
N TYR A 53 -0.61 10.74 8.80
CA TYR A 53 -0.14 10.50 10.16
C TYR A 53 -1.24 10.12 11.13
N ARG A 54 -2.47 10.62 10.95
CA ARG A 54 -3.62 10.30 11.79
C ARG A 54 -4.20 8.92 11.47
N HIS A 55 -4.39 8.64 10.19
CA HIS A 55 -5.09 7.45 9.73
C HIS A 55 -4.13 6.28 9.48
N GLY A 56 -2.93 6.53 8.95
CA GLY A 56 -1.95 5.49 8.62
C GLY A 56 -2.03 5.02 7.16
N ALA A 57 -3.17 5.19 6.50
CA ALA A 57 -3.31 4.97 5.06
C ALA A 57 -4.28 5.98 4.41
N LEU A 58 -3.99 6.33 3.15
CA LEU A 58 -4.84 7.15 2.30
C LEU A 58 -5.26 6.36 1.05
N HIS A 59 -6.54 6.40 0.71
CA HIS A 59 -7.09 5.85 -0.53
C HIS A 59 -7.66 6.97 -1.38
N LEU A 60 -6.91 7.37 -2.40
CA LEU A 60 -7.25 8.42 -3.36
C LEU A 60 -8.04 7.80 -4.53
N ARG A 61 -9.24 8.33 -4.84
CA ARG A 61 -10.13 7.77 -5.87
C ARG A 61 -10.84 8.88 -6.64
N GLY A 62 -11.23 8.60 -7.89
CA GLY A 62 -12.00 9.52 -8.73
C GLY A 62 -11.17 10.58 -9.45
N PHE A 63 -9.86 10.63 -9.19
CA PHE A 63 -8.94 11.52 -9.87
C PHE A 63 -8.64 11.05 -11.30
N ALA A 64 -8.28 12.00 -12.16
CA ALA A 64 -7.80 11.74 -13.51
C ALA A 64 -6.34 11.26 -13.45
N VAL A 65 -6.15 9.96 -13.68
CA VAL A 65 -4.86 9.28 -13.86
C VAL A 65 -5.05 8.27 -14.98
N HIS A 66 -4.47 8.54 -16.14
CA HIS A 66 -4.75 7.81 -17.38
C HIS A 66 -3.66 6.81 -17.77
N ASP A 67 -2.43 7.02 -17.31
CA ASP A 67 -1.26 6.23 -17.68
C ASP A 67 -0.27 6.06 -16.51
N PRO A 68 0.71 5.14 -16.63
CA PRO A 68 1.73 4.92 -15.60
C PRO A 68 2.59 6.16 -15.30
N GLU A 69 2.83 7.03 -16.27
CA GLU A 69 3.60 8.26 -16.11
C GLU A 69 2.87 9.26 -15.20
N GLU A 70 1.57 9.45 -15.40
CA GLU A 70 0.72 10.27 -14.52
C GLU A 70 0.64 9.70 -13.10
N PHE A 71 0.60 8.37 -12.97
CA PHE A 71 0.71 7.72 -11.66
C PHE A 71 2.07 8.03 -10.98
N GLY A 72 3.16 7.94 -11.75
CA GLY A 72 4.50 8.30 -11.27
C GLY A 72 4.60 9.77 -10.86
N ALA A 73 3.98 10.67 -11.62
CA ALA A 73 3.91 12.10 -11.30
C ALA A 73 3.16 12.36 -9.98
N ALA A 74 2.04 11.66 -9.75
CA ALA A 74 1.30 11.73 -8.49
C ALA A 74 2.12 11.20 -7.30
N ALA A 75 2.86 10.09 -7.48
CA ALA A 75 3.75 9.57 -6.45
C ALA A 75 4.85 10.58 -6.09
N ARG A 76 5.46 11.25 -7.08
CA ARG A 76 6.49 12.28 -6.87
C ARG A 76 5.94 13.58 -6.28
N ALA A 77 4.70 13.93 -6.62
CA ALA A 77 4.01 15.05 -6.00
C ALA A 77 3.88 14.87 -4.48
N PHE A 78 3.73 13.63 -4.02
CA PHE A 78 3.69 13.30 -2.58
C PHE A 78 5.09 13.11 -1.98
N SER A 79 5.97 12.35 -2.66
CA SER A 79 7.33 12.06 -2.23
C SER A 79 8.32 12.34 -3.37
N PRO A 80 8.99 13.50 -3.39
CA PRO A 80 9.84 13.90 -4.50
C PRO A 80 10.99 12.92 -4.81
N GLN A 81 11.46 12.20 -3.78
CA GLN A 81 12.49 11.18 -3.90
C GLN A 81 11.86 9.79 -3.78
N LEU A 82 11.80 9.08 -4.91
CA LEU A 82 11.37 7.68 -4.96
C LEU A 82 12.56 6.75 -4.81
N LEU A 83 12.38 5.64 -4.08
CA LEU A 83 13.43 4.67 -3.84
C LEU A 83 13.80 3.90 -5.12
N ASP A 84 15.10 3.67 -5.31
CA ASP A 84 15.60 2.79 -6.35
C ASP A 84 15.19 1.33 -6.09
N TYR A 85 15.08 0.57 -7.18
CA TYR A 85 14.78 -0.86 -7.15
C TYR A 85 16.07 -1.68 -7.24
N VAL A 86 16.80 -1.74 -6.11
CA VAL A 86 18.18 -2.24 -6.05
C VAL A 86 18.27 -3.75 -5.75
N GLU A 87 17.40 -4.29 -4.88
CA GLU A 87 17.48 -5.68 -4.39
C GLU A 87 16.25 -6.51 -4.82
N ARG A 88 16.33 -7.09 -6.02
CA ARG A 88 15.22 -7.80 -6.67
C ARG A 88 14.93 -9.15 -6.01
N ALA A 89 14.09 -9.17 -4.99
CA ALA A 89 13.61 -10.41 -4.36
C ALA A 89 12.59 -11.18 -5.22
N ALA A 90 11.92 -10.50 -6.16
CA ALA A 90 10.95 -11.08 -7.08
C ALA A 90 10.94 -10.33 -8.43
N PRO A 91 10.62 -11.00 -9.55
CA PRO A 91 10.49 -10.34 -10.85
C PRO A 91 9.36 -9.30 -10.79
N ARG A 92 9.67 -8.10 -11.28
CA ARG A 92 8.73 -6.99 -11.52
C ARG A 92 9.17 -6.30 -12.80
N THR A 93 8.23 -5.84 -13.60
CA THR A 93 8.48 -5.11 -14.85
C THR A 93 8.33 -3.63 -14.58
N GLU A 94 9.29 -2.82 -15.01
CA GLU A 94 9.17 -1.37 -14.98
C GLU A 94 8.30 -0.91 -16.15
N VAL A 95 7.20 -0.23 -15.86
CA VAL A 95 6.22 0.23 -16.85
C VAL A 95 6.30 1.74 -17.10
N ALA A 96 6.93 2.49 -16.19
CA ALA A 96 7.36 3.88 -16.31
C ALA A 96 8.45 4.16 -15.26
N ASP A 97 9.13 5.31 -15.30
CA ASP A 97 10.24 5.63 -14.39
C ASP A 97 9.85 5.51 -12.90
N LYS A 98 10.43 4.52 -12.22
CA LYS A 98 10.14 4.13 -10.82
C LYS A 98 8.72 3.59 -10.58
N VAL A 99 8.03 3.16 -11.63
CA VAL A 99 6.71 2.53 -11.56
C VAL A 99 6.83 1.10 -12.04
N PHE A 100 6.51 0.14 -11.16
CA PHE A 100 6.72 -1.28 -11.40
C PHE A 100 5.40 -2.05 -11.24
N THR A 101 5.28 -3.17 -11.97
CA THR A 101 4.21 -4.14 -11.73
C THR A 101 4.33 -4.77 -10.34
N SER A 102 3.21 -5.30 -9.83
CA SER A 102 3.23 -6.10 -8.60
C SER A 102 4.06 -7.37 -8.80
N THR A 103 4.51 -7.96 -7.68
CA THR A 103 5.20 -9.26 -7.68
C THR A 103 4.38 -10.31 -8.45
N GLU A 104 5.00 -10.91 -9.47
CA GLU A 104 4.43 -12.01 -10.23
C GLU A 104 4.63 -13.33 -9.46
N LEU A 105 3.54 -14.04 -9.19
CA LEU A 105 3.53 -15.38 -8.59
C LEU A 105 2.61 -16.29 -9.39
N SER A 106 2.86 -17.59 -9.31
CA SER A 106 1.93 -18.60 -9.83
C SER A 106 0.60 -18.54 -9.06
N GLU A 107 -0.50 -18.89 -9.70
CA GLU A 107 -1.86 -18.77 -9.15
C GLU A 107 -2.09 -19.60 -7.87
N ASP A 108 -1.29 -20.65 -7.65
CA ASP A 108 -1.32 -21.53 -6.49
C ASP A 108 -0.54 -20.97 -5.27
N GLN A 109 0.10 -19.81 -5.42
CA GLN A 109 0.91 -19.19 -4.39
C GLN A 109 0.21 -17.98 -3.75
N TRP A 110 0.39 -17.81 -2.44
CA TRP A 110 -0.11 -16.65 -1.71
C TRP A 110 1.02 -15.85 -1.07
N ILE A 111 0.79 -14.54 -0.95
CA ILE A 111 1.69 -13.61 -0.28
C ILE A 111 1.26 -13.50 1.19
N ALA A 112 2.11 -13.94 2.11
CA ALA A 112 1.89 -13.72 3.55
C ALA A 112 1.99 -12.23 3.91
N PHE A 113 1.31 -11.78 4.97
CA PHE A 113 1.45 -10.40 5.45
C PHE A 113 2.90 -10.08 5.85
N HIS A 114 3.41 -8.93 5.39
CA HIS A 114 4.77 -8.45 5.65
C HIS A 114 4.84 -6.93 5.46
N HIS A 115 5.89 -6.30 6.00
CA HIS A 115 6.28 -4.93 5.62
C HIS A 115 7.19 -5.02 4.38
N GLU A 116 6.99 -4.09 3.42
CA GLU A 116 7.82 -4.02 2.22
C GLU A 116 9.29 -3.80 2.63
N ARG A 117 10.19 -4.67 2.16
CA ARG A 117 11.64 -4.67 2.46
C ARG A 117 12.05 -4.95 3.92
N LEU A 118 11.39 -5.87 4.61
CA LEU A 118 11.99 -6.44 5.83
C LEU A 118 13.27 -7.22 5.46
N PRO A 119 14.40 -7.03 6.18
CA PRO A 119 15.57 -7.86 6.02
C PRO A 119 15.17 -9.33 6.18
N ARG A 120 15.52 -10.18 5.21
CA ARG A 120 15.49 -11.62 5.46
C ARG A 120 16.49 -11.87 6.59
N HIS A 121 15.98 -12.22 7.77
CA HIS A 121 16.85 -12.69 8.84
C HIS A 121 17.65 -13.89 8.27
N PRO A 122 19.00 -13.93 8.40
CA PRO A 122 19.77 -15.02 7.86
C PRO A 122 19.22 -16.31 8.47
N ARG A 123 18.68 -17.18 7.61
CA ARG A 123 18.30 -18.52 8.04
C ARG A 123 19.62 -19.17 8.48
N PRO A 124 19.77 -19.66 9.73
CA PRO A 124 20.97 -20.40 10.08
C PRO A 124 21.14 -21.52 9.03
N PRO A 125 22.37 -21.74 8.53
CA PRO A 125 22.60 -22.77 7.53
C PRO A 125 21.98 -24.07 8.03
N THR A 126 21.19 -24.68 7.16
CA THR A 126 20.40 -25.89 7.42
C THR A 126 21.24 -26.86 8.25
N LEU A 127 20.87 -27.07 9.52
CA LEU A 127 21.34 -28.23 10.26
C LEU A 127 21.01 -29.44 9.38
N PRO A 128 21.98 -30.32 9.05
CA PRO A 128 21.67 -31.54 8.32
C PRO A 128 20.55 -32.25 9.09
N ARG A 129 19.52 -32.67 8.36
CA ARG A 129 18.33 -33.34 8.88
C ARG A 129 18.81 -34.56 9.69
N ARG A 130 18.98 -34.38 11.00
CA ARG A 130 19.35 -35.46 11.91
C ARG A 130 18.13 -36.38 11.98
N PRO A 131 18.26 -37.70 11.76
CA PRO A 131 17.13 -38.60 11.93
C PRO A 131 16.58 -38.48 13.37
N PRO A 132 15.26 -38.61 13.57
CA PRO A 132 14.65 -38.38 14.88
C PRO A 132 15.21 -39.37 15.91
N ASN A 133 15.73 -38.84 17.01
CA ASN A 133 16.07 -39.62 18.20
C ASN A 133 14.76 -39.87 18.98
N PRO A 134 14.41 -41.11 19.35
CA PRO A 134 13.09 -41.46 19.90
C PRO A 134 12.88 -41.08 21.38
N ARG A 135 13.60 -40.08 21.91
CA ARG A 135 13.42 -39.61 23.28
C ARG A 135 13.15 -38.12 23.25
N GLY A 136 11.88 -37.78 23.55
CA GLY A 136 11.35 -36.43 23.47
C GLY A 136 11.99 -35.49 24.47
N ASP A 137 12.15 -34.24 24.04
CA ASP A 137 12.29 -33.09 24.94
C ASP A 137 11.51 -31.93 24.31
N VAL A 138 10.41 -31.56 24.96
CA VAL A 138 9.67 -30.34 24.67
C VAL A 138 10.51 -29.17 25.20
N ARG A 139 10.86 -28.21 24.34
CA ARG A 139 11.35 -26.89 24.80
C ARG A 139 10.33 -25.82 24.43
N PRO A 140 9.66 -25.18 25.42
CA PRO A 140 8.77 -24.06 25.13
C PRO A 140 9.61 -22.80 24.95
N VAL A 141 9.70 -22.27 23.73
CA VAL A 141 10.18 -20.90 23.53
C VAL A 141 8.98 -19.98 23.66
N ARG A 142 8.81 -19.41 24.86
CA ARG A 142 7.83 -18.36 25.13
C ARG A 142 8.36 -17.05 24.50
N GLN A 143 7.70 -16.55 23.47
CA GLN A 143 7.98 -15.19 22.97
C GLN A 143 7.45 -14.17 24.00
N PRO A 144 8.23 -13.13 24.37
CA PRO A 144 7.70 -12.02 25.15
C PRO A 144 6.72 -11.20 24.28
N PRO A 145 5.70 -10.56 24.88
CA PRO A 145 4.75 -9.74 24.11
C PRO A 145 5.49 -8.56 23.48
N ALA A 146 5.47 -8.48 22.16
CA ALA A 146 6.00 -7.35 21.42
C ALA A 146 5.23 -6.09 21.82
N ARG A 147 5.95 -5.11 22.39
CA ARG A 147 5.44 -3.74 22.55
C ARG A 147 5.09 -3.20 21.17
N ARG A 148 3.90 -2.58 21.06
CA ARG A 148 3.32 -2.07 19.80
C ARG A 148 4.33 -1.23 19.00
N PRO A 149 4.79 -1.66 17.83
CA PRO A 149 5.53 -0.80 16.92
C PRO A 149 4.52 -0.08 16.02
N VAL A 150 4.44 1.25 16.14
CA VAL A 150 3.77 2.10 15.15
C VAL A 150 4.77 2.30 14.02
N GLU A 151 4.81 1.37 13.06
CA GLU A 151 5.56 1.52 11.82
C GLU A 151 4.57 1.84 10.70
N ARG A 152 4.54 3.12 10.31
CA ARG A 152 3.69 3.65 9.23
C ARG A 152 4.21 3.16 7.89
N VAL A 153 3.43 2.31 7.23
CA VAL A 153 3.61 1.98 5.82
C VAL A 153 2.70 2.89 5.01
N THR A 154 3.28 3.82 4.25
CA THR A 154 2.54 4.57 3.24
C THR A 154 2.25 3.64 2.06
N ARG A 155 1.15 2.90 2.12
CA ARG A 155 0.59 2.20 0.96
C ARG A 155 -0.48 3.09 0.34
N ALA A 156 -0.09 3.97 -0.57
CA ALA A 156 -1.05 4.62 -1.46
C ALA A 156 -1.48 3.58 -2.51
N ALA A 157 -2.59 2.90 -2.26
CA ALA A 157 -3.26 2.09 -3.27
C ALA A 157 -4.17 3.02 -4.09
N LEU A 158 -3.69 3.48 -5.24
CA LEU A 158 -4.53 4.07 -6.29
C LEU A 158 -5.09 2.91 -7.11
N LEU A 159 -6.31 2.47 -6.79
CA LEU A 159 -7.02 1.48 -7.60
C LEU A 159 -7.83 2.21 -8.68
N GLY A 160 -7.28 2.29 -9.88
CA GLY A 160 -8.01 2.69 -11.09
C GLY A 160 -8.90 1.55 -11.56
N SER A 161 -10.21 1.66 -11.34
CA SER A 161 -11.19 0.71 -11.90
C SER A 161 -11.66 1.19 -13.27
N GLY A 162 -10.95 0.79 -14.33
CA GLY A 162 -11.43 0.87 -15.71
C GLY A 162 -11.72 -0.54 -16.24
N ARG A 163 -12.99 -0.96 -16.22
CA ARG A 163 -13.43 -2.10 -17.03
C ARG A 163 -14.16 -1.56 -18.25
N SER A 164 -13.53 -1.66 -19.43
CA SER A 164 -14.21 -1.68 -20.72
C SER A 164 -13.92 -3.04 -21.35
N GLY A 165 -14.88 -3.96 -21.26
CA GLY A 165 -14.85 -5.22 -22.00
C GLY A 165 -15.21 -4.97 -23.47
N PRO A 166 -14.73 -5.81 -24.41
CA PRO A 166 -15.04 -5.63 -25.83
C PRO A 166 -16.47 -6.09 -26.13
N GLU A 167 -17.26 -5.20 -26.71
CA GLU A 167 -18.50 -5.49 -27.42
C GLU A 167 -18.13 -6.29 -28.69
N ARG A 168 -18.62 -7.53 -28.79
CA ARG A 168 -18.54 -8.33 -30.02
C ARG A 168 -19.80 -8.06 -30.84
N ALA A 169 -19.56 -7.74 -32.11
CA ALA A 169 -20.54 -7.68 -33.19
C ALA A 169 -21.24 -9.03 -33.43
#